data_AF-A0A159ZXL8-F1
#
_entry.id   AF-A0A159ZXL8-F1
#
_cell.length_a   1.000
_cell.length_b   1.000
_cell.length_c   1.000
_cell.angle_alpha   90.00
_cell.angle_beta   90.00
_cell.angle_gamma   90.00
#
_symmetry.space_group_name_H-M   'P 1'
#
loop_
_entity.id
_entity.type
_entity.pdbx_description
1 polymer ?
#
loop_
_entity_poly.entity_id
_entity_poly.type
_entity_poly.pdbx_seq_one_letter_code
_entity_poly.pdbx_strand_id
1 'polypeptide(L)'
;MSAITPSFLLRTAAVVSFGALLAACGDEAKPPAPTVFTAMPSDAVLAQVYDSSCKLCHANPGAGAPLTGDTNAWAPRVAQGADTLLDHAINGYNGMPPMGLCMHCSEEQFLALIAFMSGHHFQ
;
A
#
# COMPACT_ATOMS: atom_id res chain seq x y z
N MET A 1 10.03 6.35 64.16
CA MET A 1 9.22 6.58 65.38
C MET A 1 8.58 7.94 65.17
N SER A 2 7.32 8.15 64.82
CA SER A 2 6.09 7.40 65.09
C SER A 2 5.12 7.52 63.92
N ALA A 3 4.35 6.46 63.71
CA ALA A 3 3.16 6.44 62.85
C ALA A 3 1.91 6.77 63.69
N ILE A 4 0.82 7.19 63.04
CA ILE A 4 -0.54 6.60 63.09
C ILE A 4 -1.60 7.63 62.57
N THR A 5 -2.36 7.16 61.57
CA THR A 5 -3.53 7.69 60.83
C THR A 5 -4.81 7.76 61.71
N PRO A 6 -5.96 8.35 61.29
CA PRO A 6 -6.95 7.66 60.41
C PRO A 6 -7.84 8.60 59.52
N SER A 7 -8.12 8.29 58.26
CA SER A 7 -9.32 7.60 57.72
C SER A 7 -10.59 8.42 57.46
N PHE A 8 -11.09 8.31 56.21
CA PHE A 8 -12.51 8.41 55.75
C PHE A 8 -13.10 9.85 55.72
N LEU A 9 -13.82 10.36 54.72
CA LEU A 9 -14.86 9.86 53.80
C LEU A 9 -14.85 10.77 52.54
N LEU A 10 -14.74 10.26 51.32
CA LEU A 10 -15.87 9.97 50.42
C LEU A 10 -16.99 11.04 50.40
N ARG A 11 -17.08 11.85 49.32
CA ARG A 11 -18.29 12.05 48.47
C ARG A 11 -18.16 13.20 47.45
N THR A 12 -17.98 12.80 46.20
CA THR A 12 -18.76 13.20 45.00
C THR A 12 -19.02 14.67 44.65
N ALA A 13 -18.43 15.04 43.50
CA ALA A 13 -19.06 15.60 42.31
C ALA A 13 -19.57 17.06 42.32
N ALA A 14 -18.89 17.90 41.54
CA ALA A 14 -19.55 18.85 40.65
C ALA A 14 -18.66 19.13 39.43
N VAL A 15 -19.26 18.91 38.27
CA VAL A 15 -18.76 19.02 36.90
C VAL A 15 -18.38 20.46 36.56
N VAL A 16 -17.23 20.67 35.91
CA VAL A 16 -17.03 21.84 35.04
C VAL A 16 -16.61 21.36 33.66
N SER A 17 -17.45 21.73 32.71
CA SER A 17 -17.50 21.32 31.33
C SER A 17 -16.45 22.01 30.45
N PHE A 18 -16.17 21.34 29.33
CA PHE A 18 -15.97 21.92 27.99
C PHE A 18 -14.71 22.76 27.71
N GLY A 19 -13.85 22.24 26.82
CA GLY A 19 -12.74 22.98 26.23
C GLY A 19 -11.98 22.16 25.19
N ALA A 20 -12.69 21.57 24.24
CA ALA A 20 -12.13 20.89 23.09
C ALA A 20 -11.52 21.92 22.12
N LEU A 21 -10.19 21.97 22.00
CA LEU A 21 -9.46 22.57 20.87
C LEU A 21 -8.11 21.84 20.70
N LEU A 22 -8.16 20.56 20.32
CA LEU A 22 -7.04 19.87 19.67
C LEU A 22 -7.18 20.10 18.17
N ALA A 23 -6.58 21.17 17.66
CA ALA A 23 -6.33 21.35 16.24
C ALA A 23 -5.19 20.41 15.81
N ALA A 24 -5.53 19.13 15.64
CA ALA A 24 -4.69 18.19 14.92
C ALA A 24 -4.90 18.44 13.42
N CYS A 25 -3.94 19.09 12.76
CA CYS A 25 -3.70 18.85 11.34
C CYS A 25 -3.09 17.46 11.21
N GLY A 26 -3.93 16.43 11.28
CA GLY A 26 -3.63 15.16 10.64
C GLY A 26 -4.12 15.29 9.21
N ASP A 27 -3.21 15.25 8.24
CA ASP A 27 -3.58 14.76 6.91
C ASP A 27 -3.95 13.29 7.12
N GLU A 28 -5.25 13.08 7.37
CA GLU A 28 -5.82 11.76 7.54
C GLU A 28 -5.65 11.09 6.18
N ALA A 29 -4.60 10.25 6.06
CA ALA A 29 -4.41 9.41 4.90
C ALA A 29 -5.65 8.52 4.79
N LYS A 30 -6.59 8.96 3.96
CA LYS A 30 -7.83 8.27 3.67
C LYS A 30 -7.45 6.83 3.32
N PRO A 31 -7.94 5.83 4.06
CA PRO A 31 -7.75 4.43 3.68
C PRO A 31 -8.20 4.31 2.23
N PRO A 32 -7.39 3.77 1.31
CA PRO A 32 -7.76 3.73 -0.08
C PRO A 32 -9.11 3.01 -0.19
N ALA A 33 -10.07 3.72 -0.81
CA ALA A 33 -11.33 3.15 -1.22
C ALA A 33 -11.07 1.90 -2.09
N PRO A 34 -12.07 1.05 -2.38
CA PRO A 34 -11.92 -0.15 -3.22
C PRO A 34 -11.55 0.13 -4.70
N THR A 35 -10.98 1.30 -5.01
CA THR A 35 -10.54 1.80 -6.32
C THR A 35 -9.29 1.10 -6.88
N VAL A 36 -8.66 0.22 -6.09
CA VAL A 36 -7.46 -0.56 -6.41
C VAL A 36 -7.64 -1.40 -7.69
N PHE A 37 -8.83 -1.98 -7.91
CA PHE A 37 -9.11 -2.82 -9.09
C PHE A 37 -9.33 -2.09 -10.42
N THR A 38 -9.61 -0.79 -10.38
CA THR A 38 -9.94 0.00 -11.58
C THR A 38 -8.80 0.93 -12.01
N ALA A 39 -7.67 0.91 -11.30
CA ALA A 39 -6.54 1.77 -11.61
C ALA A 39 -5.93 1.42 -12.98
N MET A 40 -5.50 2.45 -13.70
CA MET A 40 -4.76 2.34 -14.96
C MET A 40 -3.60 3.34 -14.97
N PRO A 41 -2.45 3.02 -15.60
CA PRO A 41 -1.41 4.01 -15.87
C PRO A 41 -1.96 5.21 -16.65
N SER A 42 -1.47 6.42 -16.36
CA SER A 42 -1.85 7.63 -17.10
C SER A 42 -1.19 7.72 -18.48
N ASP A 43 -0.02 7.12 -18.63
CA ASP A 43 0.63 6.97 -19.93
C ASP A 43 -0.10 5.93 -20.79
N ALA A 44 -0.45 6.28 -22.02
CA ALA A 44 -1.27 5.44 -22.88
C ALA A 44 -0.57 4.13 -23.29
N VAL A 45 0.76 4.15 -23.46
CA VAL A 45 1.53 2.95 -23.83
C VAL A 45 1.58 1.99 -22.65
N LEU A 46 1.92 2.49 -21.45
CA LEU A 46 1.90 1.68 -20.24
C LEU A 46 0.50 1.17 -19.91
N ALA A 47 -0.54 1.97 -20.14
CA ALA A 47 -1.92 1.55 -19.95
C ALA A 47 -2.31 0.38 -20.85
N GLN A 48 -1.89 0.42 -22.12
CA GLN A 48 -2.13 -0.67 -23.06
C GLN A 48 -1.41 -1.95 -22.64
N VAL A 49 -0.13 -1.85 -22.24
CA VAL A 49 0.65 -3.00 -21.77
C VAL A 49 0.05 -3.58 -20.48
N TYR A 50 -0.29 -2.72 -19.52
CA TYR A 50 -0.93 -3.15 -18.29
C TYR A 50 -2.22 -3.92 -18.58
N ASP A 51 -3.10 -3.39 -19.44
CA ASP A 51 -4.38 -4.00 -19.78
C ASP A 51 -4.21 -5.37 -20.47
N SER A 52 -3.28 -5.48 -21.42
CA SER A 52 -3.09 -6.71 -22.21
C SER A 52 -2.32 -7.81 -21.48
N SER A 53 -1.54 -7.45 -20.46
CA SER A 53 -0.54 -8.36 -19.87
C SER A 53 -0.66 -8.44 -18.35
N CYS A 54 -0.36 -7.36 -17.63
CA CYS A 54 -0.21 -7.39 -16.17
C CYS A 54 -1.56 -7.53 -15.44
N LYS A 55 -2.59 -6.82 -15.93
CA LYS A 55 -3.90 -6.68 -15.30
C LYS A 55 -4.64 -8.01 -15.14
N LEU A 56 -4.42 -8.95 -16.05
CA LEU A 56 -5.00 -10.30 -16.00
C LEU A 56 -4.82 -10.96 -14.63
N CYS A 57 -3.65 -10.76 -14.01
CA CYS A 57 -3.33 -11.31 -12.70
C CYS A 57 -3.36 -10.24 -11.62
N HIS A 58 -2.81 -9.05 -11.86
CA HIS A 58 -2.65 -8.02 -10.85
C HIS A 58 -3.92 -7.19 -10.56
N ALA A 59 -5.00 -7.40 -11.30
CA ALA A 59 -6.35 -6.91 -10.96
C ALA A 59 -7.34 -8.06 -10.67
N ASN A 60 -6.85 -9.29 -10.51
CA ASN A 60 -7.70 -10.45 -10.23
C ASN A 60 -7.37 -11.03 -8.84
N PRO A 61 -8.24 -10.87 -7.83
CA PRO A 61 -7.97 -11.39 -6.48
C PRO A 61 -7.89 -12.92 -6.42
N GLY A 62 -8.42 -13.63 -7.43
CA GLY A 62 -8.32 -15.09 -7.54
C GLY A 62 -6.98 -15.59 -8.13
N ALA A 63 -6.15 -14.71 -8.68
CA ALA A 63 -4.89 -15.09 -9.32
C ALA A 63 -3.73 -15.29 -8.34
N GLY A 64 -3.86 -14.85 -7.08
CA GLY A 64 -2.79 -14.93 -6.07
C GLY A 64 -1.62 -13.96 -6.28
N ALA A 65 -1.68 -13.10 -7.31
CA ALA A 65 -0.71 -12.03 -7.55
C ALA A 65 -0.95 -10.83 -6.61
N PRO A 66 0.08 -10.03 -6.28
CA PRO A 66 -0.11 -8.80 -5.50
C PRO A 66 -0.97 -7.82 -6.30
N LEU A 67 -2.08 -7.39 -5.71
CA LEU A 67 -3.03 -6.53 -6.42
C LEU A 67 -2.46 -5.13 -6.67
N THR A 68 -2.71 -4.58 -7.85
CA THR A 68 -2.32 -3.21 -8.23
C THR A 68 -2.88 -2.20 -7.23
N GLY A 69 -2.03 -1.52 -6.47
CA GLY A 69 -2.42 -0.54 -5.46
C GLY A 69 -2.60 -1.12 -4.05
N ASP A 70 -2.45 -2.43 -3.84
CA ASP A 70 -2.42 -3.03 -2.50
C ASP A 70 -1.05 -2.77 -1.86
N THR A 71 -0.93 -1.61 -1.22
CA THR A 71 0.31 -1.17 -0.57
C THR A 71 0.81 -2.15 0.49
N ASN A 72 -0.07 -2.91 1.15
CA ASN A 72 0.33 -3.90 2.14
C ASN A 72 0.96 -5.13 1.48
N ALA A 73 0.38 -5.62 0.38
CA ALA A 73 0.97 -6.71 -0.39
C ALA A 73 2.30 -6.30 -1.05
N TRP A 74 2.39 -5.04 -1.49
CA TRP A 74 3.59 -4.52 -2.16
C TRP A 74 4.71 -4.13 -1.20
N ALA A 75 4.45 -3.66 0.02
CA ALA A 75 5.47 -3.22 0.98
C ALA A 75 6.66 -4.19 1.15
N PRO A 76 6.48 -5.50 1.41
CA PRO A 76 7.62 -6.43 1.52
C PRO A 76 8.31 -6.74 0.18
N ARG A 77 7.69 -6.40 -0.95
CA ARG A 77 8.24 -6.58 -2.30
C ARG A 77 9.11 -5.39 -2.68
N VAL A 78 8.60 -4.16 -2.51
CA VAL A 78 9.41 -2.94 -2.75
C VAL A 78 10.62 -2.86 -1.83
N ALA A 79 10.56 -3.44 -0.62
CA ALA A 79 11.72 -3.55 0.27
C ALA A 79 12.89 -4.39 -0.29
N GLN A 80 12.65 -5.22 -1.32
CA GLN A 80 13.70 -5.99 -2.01
C GLN A 80 14.46 -5.15 -3.04
N GLY A 81 13.95 -3.96 -3.39
CA GLY A 81 14.56 -3.06 -4.35
C GLY A 81 14.10 -3.27 -5.80
N ALA A 82 14.33 -2.25 -6.63
CA ALA A 82 13.90 -2.20 -8.02
C ALA A 82 14.48 -3.35 -8.86
N ASP A 83 15.78 -3.61 -8.72
CA ASP A 83 16.51 -4.61 -9.51
C ASP A 83 15.95 -6.03 -9.30
N THR A 84 15.61 -6.37 -8.05
CA THR A 84 15.04 -7.70 -7.75
C THR A 84 13.63 -7.83 -8.33
N LEU A 85 12.81 -6.78 -8.24
CA LEU A 85 11.46 -6.81 -8.82
C LEU A 85 11.50 -6.85 -10.35
N LEU A 86 12.45 -6.15 -10.96
CA LEU A 86 12.67 -6.18 -12.40
C LEU A 86 13.14 -7.56 -12.86
N ASP A 87 14.12 -8.15 -12.17
CA ASP A 87 14.58 -9.52 -12.43
C ASP A 87 13.43 -10.53 -12.37
N HIS A 88 12.61 -10.46 -11.33
CA HIS A 88 11.44 -11.33 -11.18
C HIS A 88 10.40 -11.11 -12.29
N ALA A 89 10.23 -9.87 -12.76
CA ALA A 89 9.29 -9.58 -13.85
C ALA A 89 9.77 -10.13 -15.20
N ILE A 90 11.07 -10.02 -15.47
CA ILE A 90 11.71 -10.50 -16.71
C ILE A 90 11.79 -12.03 -16.72
N ASN A 91 12.29 -12.62 -15.64
CA ASN A 91 12.60 -14.05 -15.57
C ASN A 91 11.42 -14.90 -15.10
N GLY A 92 10.36 -14.28 -14.58
CA GLY A 92 9.24 -14.96 -13.95
C GLY A 92 9.55 -15.38 -12.52
N TYR A 93 8.54 -15.34 -11.65
CA TYR A 93 8.71 -15.61 -10.23
C TYR A 93 7.41 -16.04 -9.57
N ASN A 94 7.46 -17.11 -8.77
CA ASN A 94 6.35 -17.57 -7.91
C ASN A 94 4.97 -17.64 -8.63
N GLY A 95 4.95 -18.22 -9.83
CA GLY A 95 3.74 -18.34 -10.66
C GLY A 95 3.50 -17.19 -11.63
N MET A 96 4.23 -16.08 -11.52
CA MET A 96 4.27 -15.05 -12.56
C MET A 96 5.06 -15.57 -13.78
N PRO A 97 4.51 -15.55 -15.00
CA PRO A 97 5.21 -15.99 -16.19
C PRO A 97 6.36 -15.04 -16.54
N PRO A 98 7.42 -15.53 -17.21
CA PRO A 98 8.49 -14.69 -17.72
C PRO A 98 7.95 -13.52 -18.56
N MET A 99 8.61 -12.38 -18.47
CA MET A 99 8.24 -11.12 -19.10
C MET A 99 6.83 -10.61 -18.73
N GLY A 100 6.15 -11.18 -17.74
CA GLY A 100 4.79 -10.78 -17.36
C GLY A 100 3.80 -10.79 -18.53
N LEU A 101 4.00 -11.68 -19.52
CA LEU A 101 3.25 -11.73 -20.78
C LEU A 101 3.44 -10.52 -21.71
N CYS A 102 4.50 -9.73 -21.54
CA CYS A 102 4.90 -8.65 -22.43
C CYS A 102 6.29 -8.93 -23.02
N MET A 103 6.34 -9.76 -24.07
CA MET A 103 7.61 -10.18 -24.70
C MET A 103 8.39 -9.06 -25.39
N HIS A 104 7.77 -7.88 -25.55
CA HIS A 104 8.38 -6.72 -26.20
C HIS A 104 8.61 -5.54 -25.24
N CYS A 105 8.40 -5.74 -23.93
CA CYS A 105 8.60 -4.67 -22.96
C CYS A 105 10.09 -4.38 -22.73
N SER A 106 10.44 -3.10 -22.63
CA SER A 106 11.74 -2.67 -22.12
C SER A 106 11.79 -2.77 -20.60
N GLU A 107 13.01 -2.77 -20.04
CA GLU A 107 13.21 -2.68 -18.60
C GLU A 107 12.57 -1.43 -17.99
N GLU A 108 12.62 -0.29 -18.69
CA GLU A 108 11.99 0.96 -18.21
C GLU A 108 10.47 0.81 -18.14
N GLN A 109 9.86 0.12 -19.10
CA GLN A 109 8.42 -0.15 -19.07
C GLN A 109 8.06 -1.06 -17.90
N PHE A 110 8.86 -2.10 -17.62
CA PHE A 110 8.65 -2.93 -16.44
C PHE A 110 8.78 -2.14 -15.14
N LEU A 111 9.83 -1.33 -14.98
CA LEU A 111 10.01 -0.51 -13.78
C LEU A 111 8.84 0.47 -13.59
N ALA A 112 8.36 1.09 -14.67
CA ALA A 112 7.21 1.98 -14.62
C ALA A 112 5.91 1.25 -14.25
N LEU A 113 5.69 0.04 -14.76
CA LEU A 113 4.54 -0.80 -14.42
C LEU A 113 4.62 -1.31 -12.98
N ILE A 114 5.80 -1.71 -12.50
CA ILE A 114 6.02 -2.08 -11.10
C ILE A 114 5.76 -0.88 -10.20
N ALA A 115 6.24 0.31 -10.57
CA ALA A 115 5.99 1.53 -9.82
C ALA A 115 4.50 1.87 -9.75
N PHE A 116 3.81 1.78 -10.88
CA PHE A 116 2.36 1.96 -10.95
C PHE A 116 1.60 0.96 -10.08
N MET A 117 1.91 -0.35 -10.19
CA MET A 117 1.22 -1.38 -9.43
C MET A 117 1.51 -1.33 -7.93
N SER A 118 2.72 -0.96 -7.54
CA SER A 118 3.11 -0.85 -6.13
C SER A 118 2.75 0.49 -5.48
N GLY A 119 2.47 1.52 -6.29
CA GLY A 119 2.36 2.90 -5.81
C GLY A 119 3.68 3.46 -5.29
N HIS A 120 4.82 2.89 -5.69
CA HIS A 120 6.16 3.27 -5.22
C HIS A 120 7.03 3.73 -6.38
N HIS A 121 7.64 4.90 -6.25
CA HIS A 121 8.63 5.38 -7.22
C HIS A 121 10.03 4.96 -6.77
N PHE A 122 10.66 4.12 -7.57
CA PHE A 122 12.07 3.79 -7.41
C PHE A 122 12.92 5.00 -7.84
N GLN A 123 13.90 5.37 -7.02
CA GLN A 123 14.81 6.49 -7.23
C GLN A 123 16.03 6.07 -8.04
#